data_AF-A0A1I7UEK8-F1
#
_entry.id   AF-A0A1I7UEK8-F1
#
_cell.length_a   1.000
_cell.length_b   1.000
_cell.length_c   1.000
_cell.angle_alpha   90.00
_cell.angle_beta   90.00
_cell.angle_gamma   90.00
#
_symmetry.space_group_name_H-M   'P 1'
#
loop_
_entity.id
_entity.type
_entity.pdbx_description
1 polymer ?
#
loop_
_entity_poly.entity_id
_entity_poly.type
_entity_poly.pdbx_seq_one_letter_code
_entity_poly.pdbx_strand_id
1 'polypeptide(L)'
;MYPGDKLFNADINTRREYIPLSLVELARLIDLGWINPRQPIDVSTLCATQKFQIIPKVRQYGFDLTEEGADSFLYSVDIEVQYATQSAIAAVEKAGGRVRTAYYDVESLEAAINPKAWFEKGKVIPKRKAPPPSLMEYYMDAKNRGYLSEETELEKERQLSADVGGYSLPKDVNITSSLKAIDQVFHGIPSGSVVSLADKKVFAPKNELHREYYSNLRSDKLYS
;
A
#
# COMPACT_ATOMS: atom_id res chain seq x y z
N MET A 1 17.54 9.87 37.87
CA MET A 1 17.11 9.06 36.71
C MET A 1 16.22 7.96 37.25
N TYR A 2 14.94 7.92 36.86
CA TYR A 2 14.02 6.92 37.38
C TYR A 2 14.41 5.54 36.84
N PRO A 3 14.27 4.44 37.61
CA PRO A 3 14.69 3.11 37.18
C PRO A 3 14.08 2.66 35.84
N GLY A 4 12.87 3.15 35.50
CA GLY A 4 12.17 2.86 34.24
C GLY A 4 12.73 3.57 33.00
N ASP A 5 13.54 4.63 33.17
CA ASP A 5 14.04 5.44 32.05
C ASP A 5 15.07 4.68 31.19
N LYS A 6 15.72 3.65 31.76
CA LYS A 6 16.76 2.88 31.07
C LYS A 6 16.24 2.05 29.88
N LEU A 7 14.95 1.70 29.89
CA LEU A 7 14.35 0.83 28.87
C LEU A 7 13.33 1.56 27.97
N PHE A 8 13.03 2.83 28.24
CA PHE A 8 11.98 3.59 27.55
C PHE A 8 12.13 3.61 26.01
N ASN A 9 13.37 3.66 25.52
CA ASN A 9 13.71 3.69 24.09
C ASN A 9 14.57 2.49 23.64
N ALA A 10 14.59 1.39 24.39
CA ALA A 10 15.46 0.25 24.08
C ALA A 10 15.20 -0.37 22.69
N ASP A 11 13.95 -0.31 22.22
CA ASP A 11 13.47 -0.85 20.94
C ASP A 11 13.31 0.24 19.85
N ILE A 12 13.81 1.46 20.07
CA ILE A 12 13.61 2.58 19.11
C ILE A 12 14.07 2.23 17.69
N ASN A 13 15.09 1.37 17.55
CA ASN A 13 15.63 0.94 16.27
C ASN A 13 14.79 -0.10 15.53
N THR A 14 13.88 -0.79 16.22
CA THR A 14 12.99 -1.79 15.63
C THR A 14 11.57 -1.29 15.43
N ARG A 15 11.20 -0.17 16.09
CA ARG A 15 9.91 0.50 15.89
C ARG A 15 9.76 0.94 14.43
N ARG A 16 8.55 0.76 13.91
CA ARG A 16 8.14 1.21 12.57
C ARG A 16 7.30 2.45 12.72
N GLU A 17 7.63 3.48 11.96
CA GLU A 17 6.86 4.72 11.91
C GLU A 17 6.09 4.79 10.59
N TYR A 18 4.89 5.34 10.65
CA TYR A 18 4.04 5.58 9.49
C TYR A 18 3.64 7.06 9.49
N ILE A 19 3.62 7.66 8.31
CA ILE A 19 3.22 9.06 8.14
C ILE A 19 1.69 9.11 8.21
N PRO A 20 1.10 9.92 9.11
CA PRO A 20 -0.34 10.04 9.19
C PRO A 20 -0.88 10.74 7.93
N LEU A 21 -1.88 10.13 7.32
CA LEU A 21 -2.69 10.65 6.22
C LEU A 21 -4.13 10.71 6.70
N SER A 22 -4.62 11.91 7.03
CA SER A 22 -6.02 12.09 7.41
C SER A 22 -6.94 12.11 6.20
N LEU A 23 -8.20 11.70 6.40
CA LEU A 23 -9.22 11.75 5.35
C LEU A 23 -9.54 13.18 4.91
N VAL A 24 -9.47 14.16 5.82
CA VAL A 24 -9.61 15.59 5.47
C VAL A 24 -8.47 16.06 4.54
N GLU A 25 -7.24 15.62 4.78
CA GLU A 25 -6.10 15.96 3.94
C GLU A 25 -6.20 15.26 2.58
N LEU A 26 -6.61 13.99 2.56
CA LEU A 26 -6.86 13.25 1.33
C LEU A 26 -7.94 13.93 0.47
N ALA A 27 -9.07 14.30 1.08
CA ALA A 27 -10.13 15.08 0.44
C ALA A 27 -9.61 16.39 -0.15
N ARG A 28 -8.83 17.15 0.64
CA ARG A 28 -8.22 18.42 0.21
C ARG A 28 -7.31 18.24 -1.01
N LEU A 29 -6.51 17.17 -1.06
CA LEU A 29 -5.64 16.87 -2.20
C LEU A 29 -6.43 16.54 -3.47
N ILE A 30 -7.57 15.88 -3.32
CA ILE A 30 -8.49 15.58 -4.43
C ILE A 30 -9.16 16.87 -4.93
N ASP A 31 -9.68 17.71 -4.03
CA ASP A 31 -10.36 18.96 -4.38
C ASP A 31 -9.44 19.95 -5.11
N LEU A 32 -8.19 20.02 -4.65
CA LEU A 32 -7.16 20.86 -5.28
C LEU A 32 -6.62 20.26 -6.58
N GLY A 33 -7.08 19.06 -6.99
CA GLY A 33 -6.70 18.40 -8.23
C GLY A 33 -5.29 17.79 -8.24
N TRP A 34 -4.65 17.61 -7.08
CA TRP A 34 -3.34 16.96 -6.98
C TRP A 34 -3.45 15.44 -7.13
N ILE A 35 -4.57 14.87 -6.70
CA ILE A 35 -4.85 13.44 -6.79
C ILE A 35 -6.13 13.23 -7.60
N ASN A 36 -6.07 12.32 -8.57
CA ASN A 36 -7.25 11.91 -9.34
C ASN A 36 -7.92 10.71 -8.64
N PRO A 37 -9.15 10.84 -8.11
CA PRO A 37 -9.82 9.77 -7.36
C PRO A 37 -10.25 8.59 -8.24
N ARG A 38 -10.21 8.74 -9.58
CA ARG A 38 -10.54 7.67 -10.53
C ARG A 38 -9.38 6.70 -10.77
N GLN A 39 -8.19 7.02 -10.29
CA GLN A 39 -7.00 6.18 -10.40
C GLN A 39 -6.67 5.59 -9.01
N PRO A 40 -6.04 4.42 -8.96
CA PRO A 40 -5.62 3.84 -7.70
C PRO A 40 -4.59 4.75 -7.02
N ILE A 41 -4.82 5.05 -5.75
CA ILE A 41 -3.97 5.89 -4.92
C ILE A 41 -3.04 4.96 -4.14
N ASP A 42 -1.75 5.05 -4.42
CA ASP A 42 -0.71 4.32 -3.71
C ASP A 42 0.37 5.26 -3.17
N VAL A 43 1.40 4.69 -2.53
CA VAL A 43 2.55 5.44 -2.02
C VAL A 43 3.18 6.32 -3.12
N SER A 44 3.26 5.84 -4.36
CA SER A 44 3.86 6.59 -5.45
C SER A 44 3.02 7.82 -5.84
N THR A 45 1.69 7.67 -5.83
CA THR A 45 0.74 8.74 -6.09
C THR A 45 0.79 9.80 -4.98
N LEU A 46 0.82 9.37 -3.72
CA LEU A 46 0.91 10.27 -2.57
C LEU A 46 2.25 11.02 -2.55
N CYS A 47 3.37 10.35 -2.77
CA CYS A 47 4.69 11.00 -2.83
C CYS A 47 4.85 11.90 -4.07
N ALA A 48 4.17 11.60 -5.18
CA ALA A 48 4.18 12.46 -6.37
C ALA A 48 3.59 13.86 -6.12
N THR A 49 2.70 14.01 -5.13
CA THR A 49 2.16 15.32 -4.71
C THR A 49 3.22 16.24 -4.08
N GLN A 50 4.36 15.70 -3.67
CA GLN A 50 5.42 16.38 -2.90
C GLN A 50 4.95 16.98 -1.56
N LYS A 51 3.74 16.65 -1.09
CA LYS A 51 3.23 17.07 0.23
C LYS A 51 3.68 16.13 1.34
N PHE A 52 3.95 14.88 0.98
CA PHE A 52 4.45 13.87 1.90
C PHE A 52 5.86 13.45 1.50
N GLN A 53 6.70 13.28 2.50
CA GLN A 53 8.06 12.78 2.32
C GLN A 53 8.28 11.59 3.26
N ILE A 54 8.39 10.41 2.68
CA ILE A 54 8.82 9.21 3.42
C ILE A 54 10.34 9.11 3.33
N ILE A 55 10.97 8.88 4.47
CA ILE A 55 12.41 8.68 4.59
C ILE A 55 12.65 7.27 5.17
N PRO A 56 12.85 6.24 4.33
CA PRO A 56 13.04 4.86 4.79
C PRO A 56 14.24 4.72 5.75
N LYS A 57 15.27 5.55 5.58
CA LYS A 57 16.47 5.59 6.43
C LYS A 57 16.18 5.89 7.90
N VAL A 58 15.09 6.58 8.21
CA VAL A 58 14.67 6.86 9.60
C VAL A 58 13.56 5.93 10.08
N ARG A 59 13.37 4.77 9.41
CA ARG A 59 12.41 3.72 9.78
C ARG A 59 10.95 4.13 9.55
N GLN A 60 10.72 5.00 8.57
CA GLN A 60 9.38 5.26 8.06
C GLN A 60 9.04 4.23 6.98
N TYR A 61 7.96 3.46 7.20
CA TYR A 61 7.59 2.32 6.37
C TYR A 61 6.41 2.59 5.44
N GLY A 62 5.81 3.78 5.50
CA GLY A 62 4.68 4.14 4.65
C GLY A 62 3.73 5.12 5.30
N PHE A 63 2.45 4.98 4.97
CA PHE A 63 1.35 5.82 5.44
C PHE A 63 0.41 5.06 6.39
N ASP A 64 -0.12 5.81 7.35
CA ASP A 64 -1.21 5.43 8.24
C ASP A 64 -2.45 6.27 7.91
N LEU A 65 -3.52 5.62 7.47
CA LEU A 65 -4.78 6.28 7.16
C LEU A 65 -5.61 6.51 8.44
N THR A 66 -5.73 7.79 8.82
CA THR A 66 -6.38 8.22 10.05
C THR A 66 -7.79 8.77 9.81
N GLU A 67 -8.63 8.68 10.84
CA GLU A 67 -10.08 8.97 10.79
C GLU A 67 -10.45 10.46 10.76
N GLU A 68 -9.49 11.37 10.88
CA GLU A 68 -9.76 12.80 10.91
C GLU A 68 -10.41 13.24 9.59
N GLY A 69 -11.65 13.74 9.67
CA GLY A 69 -12.48 14.10 8.51
C GLY A 69 -13.39 12.97 7.99
N ALA A 70 -13.52 11.86 8.70
CA ALA A 70 -14.36 10.72 8.32
C ALA A 70 -15.82 11.10 8.03
N ASP A 71 -16.41 11.99 8.83
CA ASP A 71 -17.82 12.36 8.70
C ASP A 71 -18.14 13.10 7.39
N SER A 72 -17.18 13.86 6.88
CA SER A 72 -17.33 14.68 5.66
C SER A 72 -16.65 14.08 4.43
N PHE A 73 -16.13 12.85 4.52
CA PHE A 73 -15.45 12.19 3.41
C PHE A 73 -16.46 11.63 2.40
N LEU A 74 -16.43 12.14 1.16
CA LEU A 74 -17.40 11.83 0.11
C LEU A 74 -16.80 11.16 -1.13
N TYR A 75 -15.48 10.96 -1.18
CA TYR A 75 -14.80 10.48 -2.38
C TYR A 75 -14.74 8.97 -2.43
N SER A 76 -15.29 8.38 -3.49
CA SER A 76 -15.07 6.96 -3.83
C SER A 76 -13.65 6.79 -4.38
N VAL A 77 -12.73 6.28 -3.56
CA VAL A 77 -11.30 6.09 -3.93
C VAL A 77 -10.85 4.63 -3.75
N ASP A 78 -9.93 4.17 -4.59
CA ASP A 78 -9.20 2.91 -4.42
C ASP A 78 -7.83 3.23 -3.83
N ILE A 79 -7.63 3.01 -2.52
CA ILE A 79 -6.43 3.44 -1.81
C ILE A 79 -5.67 2.27 -1.21
N GLU A 80 -4.36 2.20 -1.48
CA GLU A 80 -3.42 1.24 -0.90
C GLU A 80 -2.46 1.95 0.08
N VAL A 81 -2.58 1.64 1.37
CA VAL A 81 -1.77 2.18 2.47
C VAL A 81 -1.11 1.06 3.28
N GLN A 82 -0.21 1.39 4.21
CA GLN A 82 0.50 0.37 5.01
C GLN A 82 -0.24 0.03 6.30
N TYR A 83 -0.93 1.01 6.86
CA TYR A 83 -1.78 0.89 8.04
C TYR A 83 -3.03 1.75 7.86
N ALA A 84 -4.14 1.33 8.47
CA ALA A 84 -5.38 2.09 8.45
C ALA A 84 -6.19 1.82 9.72
N THR A 85 -6.83 2.88 10.22
CA THR A 85 -7.79 2.80 11.32
C THR A 85 -9.16 2.30 10.84
N GLN A 86 -9.88 1.56 11.69
CA GLN A 86 -11.17 0.97 11.33
C GLN A 86 -12.21 2.03 10.95
N SER A 87 -12.25 3.16 11.66
CA SER A 87 -13.15 4.28 11.33
C SER A 87 -12.82 4.89 9.97
N ALA A 88 -11.54 5.01 9.62
CA ALA A 88 -11.13 5.53 8.31
C ALA A 88 -11.51 4.57 7.17
N ILE A 89 -11.33 3.26 7.38
CA ILE A 89 -11.77 2.23 6.44
C ILE A 89 -13.28 2.33 6.21
N ALA A 90 -14.07 2.39 7.27
CA ALA A 90 -15.52 2.51 7.19
C ALA A 90 -15.96 3.78 6.45
N ALA A 91 -15.29 4.92 6.66
CA ALA A 91 -15.60 6.16 5.95
C ALA A 91 -15.33 6.06 4.44
N VAL A 92 -14.22 5.46 4.04
CA VAL A 92 -13.90 5.24 2.61
C VAL A 92 -14.88 4.26 1.97
N GLU A 93 -15.20 3.15 2.65
CA GLU A 93 -16.14 2.14 2.13
C GLU A 93 -17.58 2.66 2.06
N LYS A 94 -17.99 3.50 3.03
CA LYS A 94 -19.27 4.23 3.02
C LYS A 94 -19.39 5.16 1.81
N ALA A 95 -18.29 5.82 1.43
CA ALA A 95 -18.24 6.64 0.21
C ALA A 95 -18.18 5.80 -1.08
N GLY A 96 -18.09 4.47 -0.99
CA GLY A 96 -18.02 3.54 -2.12
C GLY A 96 -16.61 3.26 -2.64
N GLY A 97 -15.59 3.67 -1.88
CA GLY A 97 -14.20 3.32 -2.15
C GLY A 97 -13.82 1.92 -1.67
N ARG A 98 -12.53 1.61 -1.84
CA ARG A 98 -11.87 0.38 -1.37
C ARG A 98 -10.57 0.76 -0.70
N VAL A 99 -10.32 0.17 0.46
CA VAL A 99 -9.03 0.25 1.15
C VAL A 99 -8.33 -1.08 1.02
N ARG A 100 -7.02 -1.05 0.79
CA ARG A 100 -6.13 -2.22 0.84
C ARG A 100 -4.93 -1.88 1.70
N THR A 101 -4.62 -2.72 2.69
CA THR A 101 -3.39 -2.57 3.46
C THR A 101 -2.31 -3.51 2.93
N ALA A 102 -1.19 -2.95 2.49
CA ALA A 102 -0.12 -3.70 1.85
C ALA A 102 1.25 -3.38 2.45
N TYR A 103 2.05 -4.42 2.67
CA TYR A 103 3.41 -4.27 3.15
C TYR A 103 4.38 -3.90 2.02
N TYR A 104 5.29 -2.97 2.32
CA TYR A 104 6.41 -2.63 1.44
C TYR A 104 7.71 -2.82 2.24
N ASP A 105 8.61 -3.66 1.71
CA ASP A 105 9.97 -3.71 2.23
C ASP A 105 10.74 -2.44 1.84
N VAL A 106 11.86 -2.17 2.50
CA VAL A 106 12.63 -0.91 2.36
C VAL A 106 12.99 -0.64 0.89
N GLU A 107 13.39 -1.67 0.13
CA GLU A 107 13.79 -1.52 -1.26
C GLU A 107 12.60 -1.18 -2.16
N SER A 108 11.49 -1.90 -2.00
CA SER A 108 10.24 -1.63 -2.71
C SER A 108 9.65 -0.26 -2.37
N LEU A 109 9.78 0.16 -1.11
CA LEU A 109 9.33 1.47 -0.65
C LEU A 109 10.18 2.58 -1.28
N GLU A 110 11.51 2.44 -1.31
CA GLU A 110 12.40 3.37 -2.01
C GLU A 110 12.04 3.52 -3.50
N ALA A 111 11.71 2.40 -4.16
CA ALA A 111 11.24 2.41 -5.54
C ALA A 111 9.91 3.18 -5.68
N ALA A 112 8.96 2.96 -4.77
CA ALA A 112 7.65 3.60 -4.80
C ALA A 112 7.70 5.11 -4.48
N ILE A 113 8.56 5.55 -3.55
CA ILE A 113 8.66 6.96 -3.11
C ILE A 113 9.09 7.88 -4.26
N ASN A 114 10.11 7.46 -5.02
CA ASN A 114 10.58 8.23 -6.17
C ASN A 114 10.88 7.29 -7.34
N PRO A 115 9.85 6.92 -8.12
CA PRO A 115 9.99 5.98 -9.23
C PRO A 115 10.96 6.51 -10.29
N LYS A 116 10.95 7.83 -10.55
CA LYS A 116 11.87 8.46 -11.50
C LYS A 116 13.34 8.23 -11.11
N ALA A 117 13.69 8.54 -9.87
CA ALA A 117 15.06 8.34 -9.38
C ALA A 117 15.44 6.85 -9.32
N TRP A 118 14.46 5.94 -9.14
CA TRP A 118 14.70 4.50 -9.24
C TRP A 118 15.04 4.08 -10.68
N PHE A 119 14.23 4.50 -11.65
CA PHE A 119 14.42 4.15 -13.06
C PHE A 119 15.72 4.76 -13.64
N GLU A 120 16.11 5.96 -13.22
CA GLU A 120 17.37 6.60 -13.62
C GLU A 120 18.62 5.82 -13.17
N LYS A 121 18.52 5.03 -12.09
CA LYS A 121 19.62 4.14 -11.64
C LYS A 121 19.77 2.91 -12.53
N GLY A 122 18.85 2.66 -13.47
CA GLY A 122 18.85 1.47 -14.33
C GLY A 122 18.62 0.15 -13.57
N LYS A 123 18.07 0.22 -12.35
CA LYS A 123 17.73 -0.97 -11.56
C LYS A 123 16.47 -1.63 -12.10
N VAL A 124 16.43 -2.96 -12.00
CA VAL A 124 15.19 -3.73 -12.19
C VAL A 124 14.14 -3.31 -11.15
N ILE A 125 12.86 -3.45 -11.50
CA ILE A 125 11.77 -3.28 -10.53
C ILE A 125 11.86 -4.42 -9.51
N PRO A 126 11.98 -4.09 -8.21
CA PRO A 126 12.12 -5.12 -7.19
C PRO A 126 10.81 -5.88 -7.02
N LYS A 127 10.93 -7.13 -6.56
CA LYS A 127 9.82 -7.95 -6.10
C LYS A 127 9.59 -7.65 -4.62
N ARG A 128 8.36 -7.29 -4.22
CA ARG A 128 8.05 -7.04 -2.80
C ARG A 128 8.32 -8.28 -1.98
N LYS A 129 9.00 -8.10 -0.86
CA LYS A 129 9.21 -9.18 0.11
C LYS A 129 7.97 -9.35 0.99
N ALA A 130 7.77 -10.56 1.48
CA ALA A 130 6.73 -10.85 2.47
C ALA A 130 6.97 -10.05 3.77
N PRO A 131 5.90 -9.72 4.52
CA PRO A 131 6.03 -9.05 5.81
C PRO A 131 6.80 -9.93 6.80
N PRO A 132 7.49 -9.32 7.77
CA PRO A 132 8.08 -10.06 8.87
C PRO A 132 7.00 -10.75 9.71
N PRO A 133 7.32 -11.82 10.47
CA PRO A 133 6.35 -12.58 11.26
C PRO A 133 5.48 -11.71 12.19
N SER A 134 6.04 -10.63 12.76
CA SER A 134 5.31 -9.71 13.63
C SER A 134 4.21 -8.90 12.95
N LEU A 135 4.22 -8.78 11.62
CA LEU A 135 3.18 -8.09 10.85
C LEU A 135 2.31 -9.05 10.02
N MET A 136 2.64 -10.33 10.01
CA MET A 136 1.96 -11.30 9.16
C MET A 136 0.48 -11.41 9.51
N GLU A 137 0.16 -11.48 10.81
CA GLU A 137 -1.20 -11.50 11.32
C GLU A 137 -2.01 -10.27 10.86
N TYR A 138 -1.44 -9.07 10.94
CA TYR A 138 -2.09 -7.84 10.52
C TYR A 138 -2.51 -7.86 9.04
N TYR A 139 -1.61 -8.30 8.15
CA TYR A 139 -1.86 -8.31 6.70
C TYR A 139 -2.64 -9.53 6.20
N MET A 140 -2.81 -10.57 7.03
CA MET A 140 -3.69 -11.70 6.78
C MET A 140 -5.12 -11.45 7.27
N ASP A 141 -5.30 -10.55 8.23
CA ASP A 141 -6.61 -10.22 8.78
C ASP A 141 -7.45 -9.38 7.80
N ALA A 142 -8.63 -9.90 7.46
CA ALA A 142 -9.60 -9.23 6.61
C ALA A 142 -10.15 -7.94 7.24
N LYS A 143 -10.16 -7.81 8.58
CA LYS A 143 -10.57 -6.58 9.27
C LYS A 143 -9.72 -5.40 8.88
N ASN A 144 -8.43 -5.61 8.66
CA ASN A 144 -7.49 -4.56 8.26
C ASN A 144 -7.45 -4.36 6.74
N ARG A 145 -8.30 -5.06 5.98
CA ARG A 145 -8.27 -5.14 4.52
C ARG A 145 -6.89 -5.57 4.01
N GLY A 146 -6.31 -6.54 4.71
CA GLY A 146 -4.96 -7.05 4.47
C GLY A 146 -4.81 -7.66 3.09
N TYR A 147 -3.74 -7.31 2.38
CA TYR A 147 -3.51 -7.77 1.01
C TYR A 147 -3.29 -9.29 0.85
N LEU A 148 -3.05 -10.02 1.96
CA LEU A 148 -2.90 -11.47 2.01
C LEU A 148 -4.17 -12.18 2.48
N SER A 149 -5.26 -11.45 2.72
CA SER A 149 -6.54 -12.02 3.14
C SER A 149 -7.33 -12.55 1.94
N GLU A 150 -8.20 -13.53 2.21
CA GLU A 150 -9.09 -14.11 1.21
C GLU A 150 -10.22 -13.15 0.85
N GLU A 151 -10.58 -13.09 -0.43
CA GLU A 151 -11.60 -12.18 -0.95
C GLU A 151 -12.99 -12.41 -0.31
N THR A 152 -13.32 -13.65 0.01
CA THR A 152 -14.59 -13.99 0.67
C THR A 152 -14.68 -13.45 2.09
N GLU A 153 -13.56 -13.41 2.82
CA GLU A 153 -13.52 -12.89 4.19
C GLU A 153 -13.53 -11.35 4.18
N LEU A 154 -12.86 -10.73 3.20
CA LEU A 154 -12.91 -9.28 2.99
C LEU A 154 -14.34 -8.78 2.80
N GLU A 155 -15.13 -9.45 1.96
CA GLU A 155 -16.51 -9.01 1.70
C GLU A 155 -17.42 -9.21 2.94
N LYS A 156 -17.20 -10.27 3.73
CA LYS A 156 -17.92 -10.46 5.00
C LYS A 156 -17.59 -9.37 6.00
N GLU A 157 -16.31 -9.06 6.20
CA GLU A 157 -15.88 -8.01 7.13
C GLU A 157 -16.33 -6.62 6.67
N ARG A 158 -16.38 -6.39 5.36
CA ARG A 158 -16.95 -5.17 4.78
C ARG A 158 -18.43 -5.03 5.12
N GLN A 159 -19.22 -6.09 4.93
CA GLN A 159 -20.64 -6.09 5.31
C GLN A 159 -20.83 -5.89 6.82
N LEU A 160 -20.03 -6.61 7.64
CA LEU A 160 -20.08 -6.47 9.10
C LEU A 160 -19.75 -5.04 9.55
N SER A 161 -18.74 -4.42 8.95
CA SER A 161 -18.35 -3.03 9.23
C SER A 161 -19.47 -2.04 8.89
N ALA A 162 -20.21 -2.29 7.81
CA ALA A 162 -21.37 -1.50 7.42
C ALA A 162 -22.54 -1.67 8.38
N ASP A 163 -22.82 -2.90 8.81
CA ASP A 163 -23.87 -3.22 9.78
C ASP A 163 -23.58 -2.57 11.14
N VAL A 164 -22.33 -2.66 11.62
CA VAL A 164 -21.88 -2.02 12.88
C VAL A 164 -21.91 -0.49 12.77
N GLY A 165 -21.46 0.05 11.63
CA GLY A 165 -21.44 1.49 11.38
C GLY A 165 -22.80 2.09 11.04
N GLY A 166 -23.83 1.27 10.83
CA GLY A 166 -25.19 1.72 10.50
C GLY A 166 -25.31 2.43 9.14
N TYR A 167 -24.47 2.07 8.16
CA TYR A 167 -24.52 2.63 6.80
C TYR A 167 -24.73 1.54 5.75
N SER A 168 -25.34 1.90 4.62
CA SER A 168 -25.53 0.98 3.50
C SER A 168 -24.32 1.02 2.56
N LEU A 169 -23.81 -0.15 2.17
CA LEU A 169 -22.78 -0.24 1.14
C LEU A 169 -23.38 0.07 -0.25
N PRO A 170 -22.69 0.86 -1.08
CA PRO A 170 -23.08 1.02 -2.48
C PRO A 170 -22.86 -0.28 -3.25
N LYS A 171 -23.83 -0.64 -4.11
CA LYS A 171 -23.84 -1.91 -4.87
C LYS A 171 -22.74 -1.98 -5.93
N ASP A 172 -22.42 -0.85 -6.53
CA ASP A 172 -21.37 -0.75 -7.55
C ASP A 172 -20.14 -0.08 -6.93
N VAL A 173 -19.10 -0.88 -6.70
CA VAL A 173 -17.78 -0.33 -6.37
C VAL A 173 -17.23 0.30 -7.64
N ASN A 174 -17.14 1.62 -7.69
CA ASN A 174 -16.70 2.41 -8.85
C ASN A 174 -15.18 2.28 -9.12
N ILE A 175 -14.64 1.08 -9.03
CA ILE A 175 -13.21 0.82 -9.12
C ILE A 175 -12.94 0.03 -10.40
N THR A 176 -12.44 0.75 -11.39
CA THR A 176 -12.06 0.19 -12.70
C THR A 176 -10.67 -0.43 -12.68
N SER A 177 -9.86 -0.14 -11.64
CA SER A 177 -8.47 -0.60 -11.53
C SER A 177 -8.36 -2.05 -11.03
N SER A 178 -7.59 -2.85 -11.78
CA SER A 178 -7.12 -4.15 -11.31
C SER A 178 -6.21 -3.99 -10.09
N LEU A 179 -6.40 -4.87 -9.10
CA LEU A 179 -5.52 -4.95 -7.93
C LEU A 179 -4.08 -5.27 -8.35
N LYS A 180 -3.11 -4.73 -7.60
CA LYS A 180 -1.71 -5.14 -7.73
C LYS A 180 -1.59 -6.61 -7.32
N ALA A 181 -0.72 -7.35 -8.01
CA ALA A 181 -0.29 -8.64 -7.50
C ALA A 181 0.39 -8.47 -6.13
N ILE A 182 0.38 -9.54 -5.32
CA ILE A 182 0.92 -9.57 -3.95
C ILE A 182 2.36 -9.01 -3.92
N ASP A 183 3.17 -9.37 -4.90
CA ASP A 183 4.60 -9.07 -4.95
C ASP A 183 4.95 -7.84 -5.83
N GLN A 184 3.96 -7.16 -6.39
CA GLN A 184 4.14 -6.09 -7.37
C GLN A 184 4.17 -4.70 -6.73
N VAL A 185 5.14 -3.87 -7.12
CA VAL A 185 5.30 -2.49 -6.63
C VAL A 185 4.42 -1.50 -7.40
N PHE A 186 4.49 -1.52 -8.73
CA PHE A 186 3.84 -0.53 -9.60
C PHE A 186 2.63 -1.14 -10.33
N HIS A 187 1.55 -0.38 -10.47
CA HIS A 187 0.46 -0.77 -11.37
C HIS A 187 0.95 -0.84 -12.82
N GLY A 188 0.60 -1.92 -13.53
CA GLY A 188 0.90 -2.08 -14.95
C GLY A 188 2.35 -2.41 -15.31
N ILE A 189 3.28 -2.45 -14.34
CA ILE A 189 4.68 -2.82 -14.59
C ILE A 189 5.06 -4.04 -13.74
N PRO A 190 5.43 -5.19 -14.35
CA PRO A 190 5.73 -6.40 -13.59
C PRO A 190 7.14 -6.35 -12.99
N SER A 191 7.30 -7.04 -11.85
CA SER A 191 8.57 -7.22 -11.15
C SER A 191 9.64 -7.81 -12.07
N GLY A 192 10.90 -7.39 -11.90
CA GLY A 192 12.03 -7.81 -12.72
C GLY A 192 12.19 -7.05 -14.05
N SER A 193 11.23 -6.17 -14.40
CA SER A 193 11.35 -5.34 -15.60
C SER A 193 12.31 -4.17 -15.40
N VAL A 194 12.94 -3.71 -16.48
CA VAL A 194 13.75 -2.49 -16.51
C VAL A 194 13.01 -1.42 -17.32
N VAL A 195 12.88 -0.22 -16.76
CA VAL A 195 12.21 0.91 -17.42
C VAL A 195 13.27 1.85 -18.00
N SER A 196 13.26 2.06 -19.31
CA SER A 196 14.08 3.09 -19.97
C SER A 196 13.23 4.34 -20.17
N LEU A 197 13.61 5.41 -19.46
CA LEU A 197 12.97 6.73 -19.60
C LEU A 197 13.31 7.40 -20.93
N ALA A 198 14.52 7.17 -21.45
CA ALA A 198 14.97 7.73 -22.73
C ALA A 198 14.18 7.15 -23.91
N ASP A 199 14.00 5.82 -23.92
CA ASP A 199 13.29 5.12 -25.00
C ASP A 199 11.78 5.05 -24.78
N LYS A 200 11.30 5.44 -23.59
CA LYS A 200 9.92 5.26 -23.13
C LYS A 200 9.44 3.81 -23.26
N LYS A 201 10.30 2.86 -22.88
CA LYS A 201 10.05 1.41 -23.02
C LYS A 201 10.25 0.67 -21.71
N VAL A 202 9.51 -0.42 -21.55
CA VAL A 202 9.67 -1.38 -20.46
C VAL A 202 10.25 -2.67 -21.03
N PHE A 203 11.39 -3.10 -20.50
CA PHE A 203 12.07 -4.33 -20.89
C PHE A 203 11.78 -5.42 -19.87
N ALA A 204 10.98 -6.40 -20.25
CA ALA A 204 10.71 -7.59 -19.44
C ALA A 204 11.87 -8.61 -19.52
N PRO A 205 12.10 -9.42 -18.48
CA PRO A 205 13.14 -10.44 -18.50
C PRO A 205 12.88 -11.48 -19.59
N LYS A 206 13.91 -11.81 -20.38
CA LYS A 206 13.85 -12.84 -21.42
C LYS A 206 14.34 -14.21 -20.95
N ASN A 207 15.33 -14.23 -20.06
CA ASN A 207 15.89 -15.46 -19.52
C ASN A 207 14.84 -16.19 -18.66
N GLU A 208 14.70 -17.50 -18.86
CA GLU A 208 13.74 -18.35 -18.15
C GLU A 208 13.95 -18.33 -16.64
N LEU A 209 15.20 -18.39 -16.15
CA LEU A 209 15.52 -18.35 -14.72
C LEU A 209 15.04 -17.06 -14.05
N HIS A 210 15.20 -15.93 -14.75
CA HIS A 210 14.73 -14.64 -14.25
C HIS A 210 13.21 -14.53 -14.30
N ARG A 211 12.56 -15.07 -15.34
CA ARG A 211 11.10 -15.12 -15.41
C ARG A 211 10.53 -15.95 -14.27
N GLU A 212 11.12 -17.11 -13.99
CA GLU A 212 10.72 -17.99 -12.89
C GLU A 212 10.86 -17.28 -11.54
N TYR A 213 12.02 -16.68 -11.27
CA TYR A 213 12.28 -15.92 -10.04
C TYR A 213 11.29 -14.78 -9.80
N TYR A 214 11.01 -13.98 -10.84
CA TYR A 214 10.10 -12.84 -10.76
C TYR A 214 8.63 -13.21 -10.96
N SER A 215 8.32 -14.43 -11.38
CA SER A 215 6.94 -14.91 -11.44
C SER A 215 6.41 -15.24 -10.04
N ASN A 216 5.08 -15.26 -9.93
CA ASN A 216 4.38 -15.70 -8.72
C ASN A 216 4.29 -17.23 -8.59
N LEU A 217 4.85 -17.97 -9.55
CA LEU A 217 4.92 -19.43 -9.49
C LEU A 217 6.13 -19.82 -8.64
N ARG A 218 5.85 -20.28 -7.41
CA ARG A 218 6.81 -21.02 -6.61
C ARG A 218 7.07 -22.33 -7.36
N SER A 219 8.14 -22.41 -8.12
CA SER A 219 8.59 -23.69 -8.63
C SER A 219 9.26 -24.44 -7.48
N ASP A 220 8.56 -25.41 -6.92
CA ASP A 220 9.11 -26.35 -5.94
C ASP A 220 10.19 -27.30 -6.57
N LYS A 221 10.91 -26.85 -7.60
CA LYS A 221 11.82 -27.67 -8.42
C LYS A 221 13.30 -27.47 -8.11
N LEU A 222 13.66 -26.87 -6.97
CA LEU A 222 15.09 -26.66 -6.64
C LEU A 222 15.71 -27.72 -5.72
N TYR A 223 14.95 -28.72 -5.27
CA TYR A 223 15.50 -29.91 -4.61
C TYR A 223 14.62 -31.14 -4.89
N SER A 224 14.88 -31.81 -6.01
CA SER A 224 14.43 -33.18 -6.30
C SER A 224 15.58 -33.95 -6.90
#